data_AF-A0A8M1G9N2-F1
#
_entry.id   AF-A0A8M1G9N2-F1
#
_cell.length_a   1.000
_cell.length_b   1.000
_cell.length_c   1.000
_cell.angle_alpha   90.00
_cell.angle_beta   90.00
_cell.angle_gamma   90.00
#
_symmetry.space_group_name_H-M   'P 1'
#
loop_
_entity.id
_entity.type
_entity.pdbx_description
1 polymer ?
#
loop_
_entity_poly.entity_id
_entity_poly.type
_entity_poly.pdbx_seq_one_letter_code
_entity_poly.pdbx_strand_id
1 'polypeptide(L)'
;MEPGARPRLLLAVWTLAALARRGSGEAGDGGWQRRGPGAPAALAEEQRCAVERRADLSYSEFVQHYAFSRPVILQGLTDNSRFRALCSRERLLASFGDSVVRLSTANTYSYRKGELPHPAAQLASILQAASAGPHQPLPAVDLPFQEYVEHLLHPQDPTSLGNNTLYFFGDNNFSEWASLFQHYSPPPFSLLGTTTAYSFGIAGAGSGVPFHWHGPGFSEVIYGRKRWFLYPPEKTPEFHPNKTTLTWLQDTYPTLAPSVRPLECTVQAGEVLYFPDRWWHATLNLDTSVFISTFLG
;
A
#
# COMPACT_ATOMS: atom_id res chain seq x y z
N MET A 1 29.72 65.10 42.37
CA MET A 1 28.71 65.88 41.62
C MET A 1 28.80 65.40 40.18
N GLU A 2 27.74 64.75 39.71
CA GLU A 2 27.44 64.31 38.32
C GLU A 2 27.99 65.27 37.24
N PRO A 3 28.34 64.80 36.02
CA PRO A 3 27.27 64.40 35.09
C PRO A 3 27.56 63.27 34.08
N GLY A 4 26.48 62.58 33.68
CA GLY A 4 26.13 62.51 32.25
C GLY A 4 26.35 61.19 31.54
N ALA A 5 25.44 60.24 31.75
CA ALA A 5 25.32 59.02 30.95
C ALA A 5 24.91 59.30 29.49
N ARG A 6 25.62 58.67 28.54
CA ARG A 6 25.12 58.36 27.19
C ARG A 6 25.19 56.84 27.01
N PRO A 7 24.10 56.12 26.73
CA PRO A 7 24.21 54.71 26.39
C PRO A 7 24.64 54.56 24.92
N ARG A 8 25.81 53.96 24.69
CA ARG A 8 26.19 53.45 23.37
C ARG A 8 25.41 52.15 23.13
N LEU A 9 24.53 52.18 22.14
CA LEU A 9 23.78 51.04 21.65
C LEU A 9 24.77 50.02 21.04
N LEU A 10 25.07 48.94 21.77
CA LEU A 10 25.78 47.79 21.23
C LEU A 10 24.78 46.95 20.42
N LEU A 11 24.80 47.09 19.09
CA LEU A 11 24.15 46.12 18.20
C LEU A 11 24.95 44.81 18.27
N ALA A 12 24.43 43.81 18.98
CA ALA A 12 24.87 42.43 18.83
C ALA A 12 24.32 41.89 17.50
N VAL A 13 25.18 41.82 16.48
CA VAL A 13 24.87 41.14 15.22
C VAL A 13 24.94 39.64 15.47
N TRP A 14 23.78 39.01 15.68
CA TRP A 14 23.65 37.56 15.64
C TRP A 14 23.65 37.12 14.18
N THR A 15 24.80 36.68 13.67
CA THR A 15 24.86 35.90 12.44
C THR A 15 24.20 34.56 12.69
N LEU A 16 22.93 34.42 12.30
CA LEU A 16 22.29 33.12 12.11
C LEU A 16 23.02 32.43 10.96
N ALA A 17 23.95 31.54 11.29
CA ALA A 17 24.34 30.46 10.40
C ALA A 17 23.11 29.56 10.26
N ALA A 18 22.23 29.90 9.33
CA ALA A 18 21.25 28.98 8.80
C ALA A 18 22.04 27.88 8.11
N LEU A 19 22.35 26.81 8.85
CA LEU A 19 22.58 25.50 8.25
C LEU A 19 21.35 25.26 7.40
N ALA A 20 21.54 25.37 6.08
CA ALA A 20 20.61 24.86 5.10
C ALA A 20 20.43 23.37 5.43
N ARG A 21 19.41 23.04 6.22
CA ARG A 21 18.72 21.78 6.08
C ARG A 21 18.31 21.76 4.62
N ARG A 22 19.09 21.04 3.79
CA ARG A 22 18.63 20.63 2.47
C ARG A 22 17.26 20.05 2.70
N GLY A 23 16.24 20.74 2.21
CA GLY A 23 14.88 20.27 2.29
C GLY A 23 14.87 18.85 1.79
N SER A 24 14.36 17.93 2.61
CA SER A 24 13.70 16.73 2.12
C SER A 24 12.76 17.20 1.03
N GLY A 25 13.13 16.98 -0.25
CA GLY A 25 12.30 17.40 -1.37
C GLY A 25 10.89 16.89 -1.11
N GLU A 26 9.88 17.75 -1.30
CA GLU A 26 8.49 17.31 -1.34
C GLU A 26 8.44 16.11 -2.29
N ALA A 27 8.38 14.92 -1.72
CA ALA A 27 8.48 13.70 -2.49
C ALA A 27 7.13 13.57 -3.19
N GLY A 28 7.08 14.07 -4.44
CA GLY A 28 5.88 14.01 -5.26
C GLY A 28 5.32 12.60 -5.37
N ASP A 29 4.14 12.49 -5.96
CA ASP A 29 3.40 11.23 -6.10
C ASP A 29 4.03 10.18 -7.04
N GLY A 30 5.28 10.38 -7.47
CA GLY A 30 6.00 9.48 -8.35
C GLY A 30 5.46 9.44 -9.78
N GLY A 31 4.55 10.35 -10.16
CA GLY A 31 3.85 10.33 -11.45
C GLY A 31 2.69 9.34 -11.49
N TRP A 32 2.22 8.84 -10.35
CA TRP A 32 1.16 7.84 -10.27
C TRP A 32 -0.26 8.43 -10.20
N GLN A 33 -0.41 9.68 -9.75
CA GLN A 33 -1.71 10.33 -9.70
C GLN A 33 -2.04 11.03 -11.02
N ARG A 34 -3.27 10.83 -11.51
CA ARG A 34 -3.81 11.64 -12.60
C ARG A 34 -4.33 12.95 -12.01
N ARG A 35 -3.75 14.08 -12.42
CA ARG A 35 -4.20 15.43 -12.03
C ARG A 35 -5.02 16.06 -13.15
N GLY A 36 -6.10 16.79 -12.79
CA GLY A 36 -6.88 17.59 -13.74
C GLY A 36 -8.37 17.23 -13.83
N PRO A 37 -9.11 17.86 -14.76
CA PRO A 37 -10.53 17.57 -15.01
C PRO A 37 -10.76 16.09 -15.32
N GLY A 38 -11.70 15.44 -14.62
CA GLY A 38 -11.92 13.99 -14.72
C GLY A 38 -11.08 13.15 -13.76
N ALA A 39 -10.34 13.77 -12.84
CA ALA A 39 -9.73 13.06 -11.73
C ALA A 39 -10.80 12.37 -10.87
N PRO A 40 -10.49 11.19 -10.29
CA PRO A 40 -11.44 10.40 -9.52
C PRO A 40 -11.79 11.14 -8.23
N ALA A 41 -13.02 11.00 -7.75
CA ALA A 41 -13.36 11.49 -6.43
C ALA A 41 -12.45 10.82 -5.38
N ALA A 42 -11.84 11.63 -4.52
CA ALA A 42 -10.98 11.10 -3.46
C ALA A 42 -11.80 10.20 -2.53
N LEU A 43 -11.29 8.98 -2.28
CA LEU A 43 -11.89 8.10 -1.30
C LEU A 43 -11.60 8.61 0.12
N ALA A 44 -12.61 8.50 0.99
CA ALA A 44 -12.52 9.00 2.35
C ALA A 44 -11.56 8.16 3.20
N GLU A 45 -10.70 8.84 3.95
CA GLU A 45 -9.94 8.26 5.05
C GLU A 45 -10.87 7.92 6.24
N GLU A 46 -10.33 7.22 7.22
CA GLU A 46 -10.97 7.07 8.52
C GLU A 46 -11.06 8.41 9.26
N GLN A 47 -12.05 8.55 10.14
CA GLN A 47 -12.15 9.75 10.99
C GLN A 47 -11.02 9.84 12.01
N ARG A 48 -10.57 8.69 12.52
CA ARG A 48 -9.48 8.58 13.48
C ARG A 48 -8.77 7.24 13.29
N CYS A 49 -7.45 7.31 13.12
CA CYS A 49 -6.60 6.12 13.14
C CYS A 49 -6.64 5.45 14.53
N ALA A 50 -6.95 4.16 14.56
CA ALA A 50 -6.99 3.33 15.75
C ALA A 50 -5.74 2.44 15.92
N VAL A 51 -4.80 2.48 14.97
CA VAL A 51 -3.52 1.76 15.04
C VAL A 51 -2.43 2.69 15.57
N GLU A 52 -1.63 2.21 16.51
CA GLU A 52 -0.54 2.98 17.09
C GLU A 52 0.56 3.25 16.07
N ARG A 53 1.14 4.46 16.09
CA ARG A 53 2.32 4.83 15.29
C ARG A 53 3.58 4.92 16.16
N ARG A 54 4.68 4.37 15.69
CA ARG A 54 5.99 4.35 16.37
C ARG A 54 7.12 4.66 15.40
N ALA A 55 8.04 5.55 15.77
CA ALA A 55 9.23 5.86 14.98
C ALA A 55 10.51 5.21 15.52
N ASP A 56 10.65 5.16 16.85
CA ASP A 56 11.83 4.66 17.55
C ASP A 56 11.51 3.36 18.31
N LEU A 57 11.16 2.30 17.58
CA LEU A 57 10.82 1.01 18.18
C LEU A 57 12.05 0.11 18.25
N SER A 58 12.46 -0.33 19.44
CA SER A 58 13.50 -1.34 19.57
C SER A 58 12.99 -2.74 19.24
N TYR A 59 13.90 -3.66 18.90
CA TYR A 59 13.53 -5.07 18.67
C TYR A 59 12.84 -5.70 19.89
N SER A 60 13.32 -5.42 21.11
CA SER A 60 12.73 -5.94 22.34
C SER A 60 11.31 -5.43 22.55
N GLU A 61 11.05 -4.14 22.34
CA GLU A 61 9.70 -3.59 22.43
C GLU A 61 8.79 -4.17 21.36
N PHE A 62 9.30 -4.33 20.13
CA PHE A 62 8.56 -4.97 19.04
C PHE A 62 8.08 -6.37 19.44
N VAL A 63 8.99 -7.22 19.91
CA VAL A 63 8.67 -8.60 20.32
C VAL A 63 7.72 -8.62 21.51
N GLN A 64 7.95 -7.78 22.52
CA GLN A 64 7.17 -7.78 23.76
C GLN A 64 5.75 -7.22 23.57
N HIS A 65 5.56 -6.25 22.69
CA HIS A 65 4.31 -5.48 22.63
C HIS A 65 3.50 -5.63 21.35
N TYR A 66 4.08 -6.18 20.26
CA TYR A 66 3.45 -6.18 18.95
C TYR A 66 3.51 -7.53 18.22
N ALA A 67 4.69 -8.18 18.17
CA ALA A 67 4.94 -9.36 17.33
C ALA A 67 3.89 -10.49 17.42
N PHE A 68 3.26 -10.66 18.59
CA PHE A 68 2.28 -11.72 18.85
C PHE A 68 0.96 -11.20 19.40
N SER A 69 0.74 -9.89 19.38
CA SER A 69 -0.35 -9.26 20.13
C SER A 69 -1.20 -8.32 19.30
N ARG A 70 -0.62 -7.33 18.62
CA ARG A 70 -1.37 -6.25 17.96
C ARG A 70 -0.59 -5.57 16.84
N PRO A 71 -1.30 -4.99 15.85
CA PRO A 71 -0.68 -4.25 14.76
C PRO A 71 -0.06 -2.93 15.23
N VAL A 72 0.90 -2.45 14.46
CA VAL A 72 1.58 -1.15 14.67
C VAL A 72 2.00 -0.56 13.34
N ILE A 73 1.93 0.75 13.21
CA ILE A 73 2.49 1.50 12.10
C ILE A 73 3.85 2.02 12.50
N LEU A 74 4.85 1.75 11.68
CA LEU A 74 6.24 2.07 11.91
C LEU A 74 6.67 3.17 10.96
N GLN A 75 7.43 4.14 11.47
CA GLN A 75 7.85 5.34 10.75
C GLN A 75 9.36 5.49 10.83
N GLY A 76 10.03 5.79 9.72
CA GLY A 76 11.46 6.11 9.73
C GLY A 76 12.40 4.96 10.14
N LEU A 77 11.94 3.71 10.11
CA LEU A 77 12.77 2.54 10.44
C LEU A 77 13.85 2.24 9.37
N THR A 78 13.56 2.51 8.11
CA THR A 78 14.42 2.18 6.97
C THR A 78 14.54 3.38 6.04
N ASP A 79 15.70 3.52 5.38
CA ASP A 79 15.90 4.49 4.30
C ASP A 79 15.66 3.81 2.95
N ASN A 80 14.43 3.91 2.47
CA ASN A 80 14.03 3.45 1.15
C ASN A 80 13.97 4.58 0.11
N SER A 81 14.70 5.69 0.30
CA SER A 81 14.66 6.84 -0.62
C SER A 81 15.04 6.47 -2.07
N ARG A 82 16.09 5.66 -2.26
CA ARG A 82 16.50 5.15 -3.57
C ARG A 82 15.45 4.21 -4.16
N PHE A 83 14.94 3.27 -3.37
CA PHE A 83 13.91 2.32 -3.79
C PHE A 83 12.65 3.07 -4.24
N ARG A 84 12.19 4.03 -3.43
CA ARG A 84 11.08 4.93 -3.75
C ARG A 84 11.29 5.64 -5.09
N ALA A 85 12.46 6.24 -5.31
CA ALA A 85 12.74 6.91 -6.58
C ALA A 85 12.64 5.96 -7.78
N LEU A 86 13.18 4.74 -7.66
CA LEU A 86 13.08 3.69 -8.68
C LEU A 86 11.64 3.21 -8.92
N CYS A 87 10.78 3.30 -7.91
CA CYS A 87 9.35 2.99 -8.00
C CYS A 87 8.50 4.10 -8.62
N SER A 88 9.08 5.18 -9.16
CA SER A 88 8.33 6.18 -9.93
C SER A 88 7.78 5.58 -11.24
N ARG A 89 6.65 6.09 -11.72
CA ARG A 89 5.96 5.59 -12.92
C ARG A 89 6.89 5.50 -14.12
N GLU A 90 7.61 6.60 -14.40
CA GLU A 90 8.56 6.69 -15.51
C GLU A 90 9.65 5.61 -15.41
N ARG A 91 10.26 5.45 -14.23
CA ARG A 91 11.36 4.50 -14.06
C ARG A 91 10.90 3.05 -14.12
N LEU A 92 9.76 2.72 -13.51
CA LEU A 92 9.23 1.36 -13.61
C LEU A 92 8.83 1.01 -15.05
N LEU A 93 8.20 1.92 -15.79
CA LEU A 93 7.90 1.68 -17.21
C LEU A 93 9.17 1.53 -18.05
N ALA A 94 10.18 2.37 -17.81
CA ALA A 94 11.44 2.30 -18.56
C ALA A 94 12.23 1.02 -18.28
N SER A 95 12.17 0.47 -17.07
CA SER A 95 12.93 -0.73 -16.68
C SER A 95 12.16 -2.04 -16.85
N PHE A 96 10.84 -2.02 -16.66
CA PHE A 96 10.01 -3.22 -16.57
C PHE A 96 8.79 -3.20 -17.50
N GLY A 97 8.64 -2.20 -18.39
CA GLY A 97 7.46 -2.05 -19.25
C GLY A 97 7.11 -3.30 -20.05
N ASP A 98 8.14 -3.96 -20.61
CA ASP A 98 7.99 -5.21 -21.38
C ASP A 98 7.94 -6.48 -20.51
N SER A 99 8.28 -6.37 -19.22
CA SER A 99 8.26 -7.52 -18.31
C SER A 99 6.82 -7.99 -18.10
N VAL A 100 6.60 -9.29 -18.25
CA VAL A 100 5.27 -9.89 -18.04
C VAL A 100 4.94 -9.90 -16.55
N VAL A 101 3.79 -9.34 -16.20
CA VAL A 101 3.22 -9.36 -14.85
C VAL A 101 1.95 -10.18 -14.82
N ARG A 102 1.73 -10.88 -13.70
CA ARG A 102 0.49 -11.59 -13.42
C ARG A 102 -0.43 -10.72 -12.59
N LEU A 103 -1.63 -10.46 -13.10
CA LEU A 103 -2.68 -9.75 -12.37
C LEU A 103 -3.53 -10.74 -11.58
N SER A 104 -3.86 -10.34 -10.36
CA SER A 104 -4.75 -11.07 -9.45
C SER A 104 -6.10 -10.37 -9.35
N THR A 105 -7.16 -11.12 -9.04
CA THR A 105 -8.49 -10.57 -8.76
C THR A 105 -8.64 -10.23 -7.29
N ALA A 106 -9.35 -9.14 -6.97
CA ALA A 106 -9.59 -8.67 -5.61
C ALA A 106 -10.75 -9.40 -4.90
N ASN A 107 -10.70 -10.73 -4.85
CA ASN A 107 -11.61 -11.54 -4.05
C ASN A 107 -10.81 -12.54 -3.17
N THR A 108 -11.46 -13.11 -2.16
CA THR A 108 -10.81 -14.05 -1.24
C THR A 108 -10.62 -15.45 -1.86
N TYR A 109 -11.33 -15.76 -2.96
CA TYR A 109 -11.22 -17.04 -3.65
C TYR A 109 -10.38 -16.92 -4.93
N SER A 110 -9.10 -17.25 -4.85
CA SER A 110 -8.31 -17.55 -6.04
C SER A 110 -8.82 -18.86 -6.66
N TYR A 111 -9.73 -18.79 -7.63
CA TYR A 111 -10.07 -19.96 -8.45
C TYR A 111 -8.80 -20.51 -9.13
N ARG A 112 -8.75 -21.83 -9.39
CA ARG A 112 -7.54 -22.52 -9.90
C ARG A 112 -6.94 -21.74 -11.08
N LYS A 113 -5.68 -21.30 -10.92
CA LYS A 113 -4.84 -20.71 -11.96
C LYS A 113 -4.61 -21.76 -13.05
N GLY A 114 -5.48 -21.78 -14.07
CA GLY A 114 -5.26 -22.55 -15.29
C GLY A 114 -4.35 -21.77 -16.23
N GLU A 115 -3.31 -22.41 -16.76
CA GLU A 115 -2.48 -21.86 -17.83
C GLU A 115 -3.35 -21.65 -19.09
N LEU A 116 -3.31 -20.47 -19.69
CA LEU A 116 -4.04 -20.13 -20.93
C LEU A 116 -3.14 -19.36 -21.91
N PRO A 117 -3.41 -19.42 -23.23
CA PRO A 117 -2.44 -19.07 -24.28
C PRO A 117 -2.37 -17.56 -24.59
N HIS A 118 -1.27 -17.17 -25.26
CA HIS A 118 -0.85 -15.91 -25.90
C HIS A 118 -1.42 -14.53 -25.42
N PRO A 119 -0.57 -13.54 -25.04
CA PRO A 119 -0.98 -12.25 -24.44
C PRO A 119 -1.94 -11.37 -25.24
N ALA A 120 -1.81 -11.32 -26.58
CA ALA A 120 -2.60 -10.41 -27.42
C ALA A 120 -4.09 -10.80 -27.51
N ALA A 121 -4.41 -12.09 -27.35
CA ALA A 121 -5.79 -12.56 -27.30
C ALA A 121 -6.48 -12.23 -25.95
N GLN A 122 -5.70 -12.09 -24.88
CA GLN A 122 -6.20 -11.82 -23.53
C GLN A 122 -6.77 -10.40 -23.39
N LEU A 123 -6.10 -9.38 -23.94
CA LEU A 123 -6.55 -7.99 -23.83
C LEU A 123 -7.92 -7.77 -24.51
N ALA A 124 -8.11 -8.35 -25.70
CA ALA A 124 -9.39 -8.28 -26.42
C ALA A 124 -10.51 -9.03 -25.68
N SER A 125 -10.22 -10.20 -25.10
CA SER A 125 -11.18 -10.95 -24.30
C SER A 125 -11.50 -10.29 -22.96
N ILE A 126 -10.57 -9.57 -22.34
CA ILE A 126 -10.80 -8.82 -21.09
C ILE A 126 -11.66 -7.58 -21.35
N LEU A 127 -11.38 -6.84 -22.43
CA LEU A 127 -12.21 -5.71 -22.85
C LEU A 127 -13.62 -6.16 -23.24
N GLN A 128 -13.76 -7.33 -23.86
CA GLN A 128 -15.07 -7.95 -24.12
C GLN A 128 -15.75 -8.50 -22.86
N ALA A 129 -15.01 -9.13 -21.93
CA ALA A 129 -15.57 -9.66 -20.68
C ALA A 129 -16.00 -8.54 -19.71
N ALA A 130 -15.27 -7.42 -19.68
CA ALA A 130 -15.69 -6.21 -18.98
C ALA A 130 -17.02 -5.63 -19.53
N SER A 131 -17.39 -5.98 -20.78
CA SER A 131 -18.68 -5.65 -21.38
C SER A 131 -19.74 -6.76 -21.28
N ALA A 132 -19.41 -7.94 -20.74
CA ALA A 132 -20.24 -9.14 -20.76
C ALA A 132 -20.59 -9.68 -19.35
N GLY A 133 -21.41 -8.94 -18.60
CA GLY A 133 -22.21 -9.45 -17.48
C GLY A 133 -21.49 -10.01 -16.23
N PRO A 134 -22.19 -10.18 -15.09
CA PRO A 134 -21.55 -10.32 -13.77
C PRO A 134 -21.17 -11.75 -13.33
N HIS A 135 -21.22 -12.77 -14.19
CA HIS A 135 -21.26 -14.18 -13.74
C HIS A 135 -20.00 -15.03 -13.92
N GLN A 136 -18.88 -14.52 -14.42
CA GLN A 136 -17.67 -15.34 -14.59
C GLN A 136 -16.43 -14.67 -13.95
N PRO A 137 -15.66 -15.36 -13.08
CA PRO A 137 -14.42 -14.81 -12.55
C PRO A 137 -13.39 -14.64 -13.65
N LEU A 138 -12.73 -13.47 -13.72
CA LEU A 138 -11.58 -13.31 -14.61
C LEU A 138 -10.44 -14.18 -14.09
N PRO A 139 -9.84 -15.06 -14.92
CA PRO A 139 -8.64 -15.79 -14.56
C PRO A 139 -7.48 -14.81 -14.32
N ALA A 140 -6.41 -15.28 -13.64
CA ALA A 140 -5.17 -14.52 -13.57
C ALA A 140 -4.70 -14.17 -14.99
N VAL A 141 -4.35 -12.91 -15.22
CA VAL A 141 -4.00 -12.39 -16.54
C VAL A 141 -2.51 -12.11 -16.59
N ASP A 142 -1.83 -12.62 -17.61
CA ASP A 142 -0.41 -12.36 -17.84
C ASP A 142 -0.26 -11.39 -19.01
N LEU A 143 0.32 -10.22 -18.76
CA LEU A 143 0.48 -9.16 -19.75
C LEU A 143 1.72 -8.32 -19.45
N PRO A 144 2.26 -7.56 -20.43
CA PRO A 144 3.32 -6.61 -20.17
C PRO A 144 2.92 -5.58 -19.11
N PHE A 145 3.86 -5.22 -18.24
CA PHE A 145 3.62 -4.24 -17.18
C PHE A 145 3.14 -2.89 -17.73
N GLN A 146 3.66 -2.47 -18.89
CA GLN A 146 3.21 -1.24 -19.55
C GLN A 146 1.72 -1.29 -19.89
N GLU A 147 1.24 -2.39 -20.47
CA GLU A 147 -0.18 -2.58 -20.80
C GLU A 147 -1.07 -2.46 -19.55
N TYR A 148 -0.62 -3.05 -18.43
CA TYR A 148 -1.32 -2.90 -17.15
C TYR A 148 -1.38 -1.42 -16.72
N VAL A 149 -0.24 -0.73 -16.68
CA VAL A 149 -0.15 0.66 -16.18
C VAL A 149 -0.90 1.65 -17.06
N GLU A 150 -0.91 1.45 -18.37
CA GLU A 150 -1.49 2.41 -19.33
C GLU A 150 -2.99 2.20 -19.54
N HIS A 151 -3.45 0.95 -19.53
CA HIS A 151 -4.82 0.62 -19.93
C HIS A 151 -5.70 0.08 -18.81
N LEU A 152 -5.13 -0.60 -17.81
CA LEU A 152 -5.91 -1.29 -16.77
C LEU A 152 -5.76 -0.65 -15.38
N LEU A 153 -4.70 0.11 -15.14
CA LEU A 153 -4.47 0.82 -13.88
C LEU A 153 -5.29 2.10 -13.84
N HIS A 154 -6.52 1.96 -13.37
CA HIS A 154 -7.46 3.06 -13.17
C HIS A 154 -8.19 2.90 -11.83
N PRO A 155 -8.85 3.96 -11.33
CA PRO A 155 -9.74 3.83 -10.19
C PRO A 155 -10.81 2.80 -10.45
N GLN A 156 -11.15 2.05 -9.42
CA GLN A 156 -12.24 1.10 -9.43
C GLN A 156 -13.59 1.78 -9.60
N ASP A 157 -14.41 1.19 -10.45
CA ASP A 157 -15.85 1.49 -10.46
C ASP A 157 -16.47 0.91 -9.18
N PRO A 158 -17.16 1.73 -8.35
CA PRO A 158 -17.80 1.27 -7.12
C PRO A 158 -18.78 0.10 -7.30
N THR A 159 -19.32 -0.09 -8.50
CA THR A 159 -20.25 -1.17 -8.83
C THR A 159 -19.56 -2.46 -9.30
N SER A 160 -18.24 -2.43 -9.48
CA SER A 160 -17.47 -3.61 -9.90
C SER A 160 -17.44 -4.69 -8.83
N LEU A 161 -17.64 -5.94 -9.27
CA LEU A 161 -17.41 -7.12 -8.44
C LEU A 161 -15.90 -7.36 -8.24
N GLY A 162 -15.52 -8.02 -7.14
CA GLY A 162 -14.10 -8.26 -6.82
C GLY A 162 -13.38 -9.15 -7.83
N ASN A 163 -14.10 -10.02 -8.52
CA ASN A 163 -13.55 -10.83 -9.62
C ASN A 163 -13.24 -10.02 -10.89
N ASN A 164 -13.74 -8.78 -11.00
CA ASN A 164 -13.48 -7.88 -12.12
C ASN A 164 -12.42 -6.81 -11.78
N THR A 165 -11.87 -6.89 -10.57
CA THR A 165 -10.92 -5.93 -10.03
C THR A 165 -9.53 -6.52 -10.13
N LEU A 166 -8.76 -6.09 -11.14
CA LEU A 166 -7.41 -6.57 -11.37
C LEU A 166 -6.38 -5.68 -10.68
N TYR A 167 -5.43 -6.31 -10.00
CA TYR A 167 -4.28 -5.61 -9.40
C TYR A 167 -3.02 -6.46 -9.50
N PHE A 168 -1.86 -5.79 -9.62
CA PHE A 168 -0.56 -6.45 -9.63
C PHE A 168 -0.07 -6.62 -8.19
N PHE A 169 -0.13 -7.84 -7.65
CA PHE A 169 0.38 -8.21 -6.32
C PHE A 169 0.36 -9.74 -6.14
N GLY A 170 1.18 -10.24 -5.21
CA GLY A 170 1.22 -11.63 -4.78
C GLY A 170 2.36 -12.44 -5.41
N ASP A 171 2.31 -12.61 -6.73
CA ASP A 171 3.16 -13.55 -7.47
C ASP A 171 4.18 -12.80 -8.34
N ASN A 172 5.15 -12.13 -7.71
CA ASN A 172 6.19 -11.42 -8.46
C ASN A 172 7.26 -12.40 -8.94
N ASN A 173 7.71 -12.26 -10.19
CA ASN A 173 8.88 -12.97 -10.69
C ASN A 173 10.15 -12.35 -10.08
N PHE A 174 10.66 -12.94 -8.99
CA PHE A 174 11.80 -12.40 -8.25
C PHE A 174 13.08 -12.29 -9.07
N SER A 175 13.26 -13.14 -10.08
CA SER A 175 14.42 -13.06 -10.98
C SER A 175 14.33 -11.85 -11.88
N GLU A 176 13.15 -11.62 -12.47
CA GLU A 176 12.89 -10.47 -13.34
C GLU A 176 12.99 -9.14 -12.56
N TRP A 177 12.43 -9.10 -11.36
CA TRP A 177 12.36 -7.89 -10.53
C TRP A 177 13.55 -7.72 -9.57
N ALA A 178 14.57 -8.59 -9.64
CA ALA A 178 15.71 -8.61 -8.73
C ALA A 178 16.46 -7.26 -8.69
N SER A 179 16.61 -6.61 -9.84
CA SER A 179 17.32 -5.32 -9.97
C SER A 179 16.64 -4.18 -9.22
N LEU A 180 15.33 -4.28 -8.98
CA LEU A 180 14.57 -3.37 -8.12
C LEU A 180 14.67 -3.80 -6.66
N PHE A 181 14.43 -5.09 -6.37
CA PHE A 181 14.34 -5.60 -5.00
C PHE A 181 15.66 -5.54 -4.23
N GLN A 182 16.82 -5.60 -4.91
CA GLN A 182 18.12 -5.38 -4.28
C GLN A 182 18.30 -3.99 -3.64
N HIS A 183 17.42 -3.03 -3.98
CA HIS A 183 17.43 -1.69 -3.40
C HIS A 183 16.45 -1.52 -2.23
N TYR A 184 15.61 -2.52 -1.96
CA TYR A 184 14.67 -2.47 -0.86
C TYR A 184 15.34 -2.84 0.46
N SER A 185 15.18 -1.98 1.46
CA SER A 185 15.55 -2.23 2.85
C SER A 185 14.28 -2.58 3.64
N PRO A 186 14.06 -3.87 3.99
CA PRO A 186 12.90 -4.27 4.78
C PRO A 186 13.06 -3.87 6.25
N PRO A 187 11.96 -3.78 7.02
CA PRO A 187 12.03 -3.57 8.47
C PRO A 187 12.96 -4.58 9.15
N PRO A 188 13.82 -4.16 10.11
CA PRO A 188 14.87 -5.00 10.69
C PRO A 188 14.36 -6.00 11.74
N PHE A 189 13.04 -6.20 11.83
CA PHE A 189 12.43 -7.05 12.83
C PHE A 189 12.13 -8.43 12.25
N SER A 190 12.95 -9.42 12.62
CA SER A 190 12.76 -10.82 12.27
C SER A 190 12.14 -11.62 13.41
N LEU A 191 11.40 -12.68 13.06
CA LEU A 191 10.89 -13.65 14.02
C LEU A 191 11.64 -14.97 13.87
N LEU A 192 11.95 -15.61 15.00
CA LEU A 192 12.67 -16.88 15.01
C LEU A 192 11.88 -17.94 14.24
N GLY A 193 12.57 -18.66 13.35
CA GLY A 193 11.97 -19.72 12.53
C GLY A 193 11.20 -19.23 11.30
N THR A 194 11.16 -17.92 11.03
CA THR A 194 10.53 -17.38 9.82
C THR A 194 11.54 -17.07 8.73
N THR A 195 11.08 -17.15 7.48
CA THR A 195 11.77 -16.71 6.28
C THR A 195 11.03 -15.52 5.68
N THR A 196 11.76 -14.64 5.00
CA THR A 196 11.19 -13.43 4.39
C THR A 196 10.85 -13.68 2.93
N ALA A 197 9.62 -13.39 2.54
CA ALA A 197 9.21 -13.36 1.15
C ALA A 197 8.64 -11.98 0.81
N TYR A 198 9.10 -11.38 -0.30
CA TYR A 198 8.57 -10.09 -0.74
C TYR A 198 7.34 -10.25 -1.62
N SER A 199 6.46 -9.27 -1.57
CA SER A 199 5.45 -9.08 -2.60
C SER A 199 5.31 -7.60 -2.90
N PHE A 200 5.74 -7.20 -4.08
CA PHE A 200 5.61 -5.86 -4.63
C PHE A 200 4.30 -5.73 -5.39
N GLY A 201 3.67 -4.56 -5.29
CA GLY A 201 2.41 -4.34 -5.97
C GLY A 201 2.13 -2.90 -6.35
N ILE A 202 1.28 -2.79 -7.37
CA ILE A 202 0.74 -1.54 -7.87
C ILE A 202 -0.75 -1.76 -8.09
N ALA A 203 -1.56 -0.83 -7.60
CA ALA A 203 -3.01 -0.97 -7.65
C ALA A 203 -3.70 0.40 -7.75
N GLY A 204 -4.83 0.45 -8.46
CA GLY A 204 -5.61 1.67 -8.62
C GLY A 204 -6.43 2.03 -7.38
N ALA A 205 -6.85 3.29 -7.27
CA ALA A 205 -7.73 3.73 -6.20
C ALA A 205 -9.02 2.90 -6.13
N GLY A 206 -9.55 2.64 -4.94
CA GLY A 206 -10.75 1.84 -4.70
C GLY A 206 -10.54 0.33 -4.77
N SER A 207 -9.38 -0.13 -5.23
CA SER A 207 -9.03 -1.55 -5.21
C SER A 207 -8.51 -1.94 -3.83
N GLY A 208 -8.45 -3.22 -3.53
CA GLY A 208 -7.92 -3.72 -2.26
C GLY A 208 -8.18 -5.20 -2.10
N VAL A 209 -7.81 -5.76 -0.96
CA VAL A 209 -8.04 -7.19 -0.68
C VAL A 209 -9.09 -7.30 0.43
N PRO A 210 -10.17 -8.07 0.24
CA PRO A 210 -11.15 -8.32 1.30
C PRO A 210 -10.53 -9.01 2.51
N PHE A 211 -11.31 -9.17 3.59
CA PHE A 211 -10.81 -9.80 4.81
C PHE A 211 -10.27 -11.21 4.55
N HIS A 212 -9.06 -11.45 5.03
CA HIS A 212 -8.37 -12.74 5.05
C HIS A 212 -7.32 -12.71 6.17
N TRP A 213 -6.61 -13.82 6.36
CA TRP A 213 -5.49 -13.90 7.29
C TRP A 213 -4.45 -14.89 6.79
N HIS A 214 -3.23 -14.74 7.28
CA HIS A 214 -2.10 -15.65 7.07
C HIS A 214 -1.04 -15.36 8.16
N GLY A 215 0.19 -15.82 7.93
CA GLY A 215 1.34 -15.53 8.79
C GLY A 215 1.59 -14.02 8.97
N PRO A 216 2.45 -13.64 9.92
CA PRO A 216 2.77 -12.24 10.19
C PRO A 216 3.50 -11.58 9.02
N GLY A 217 3.45 -10.25 8.96
CA GLY A 217 4.15 -9.53 7.91
C GLY A 217 4.15 -8.02 8.07
N PHE A 218 4.93 -7.40 7.20
CA PHE A 218 5.04 -5.97 7.05
C PHE A 218 4.46 -5.53 5.71
N SER A 219 3.87 -4.35 5.64
CA SER A 219 3.42 -3.73 4.39
C SER A 219 3.78 -2.25 4.37
N GLU A 220 4.68 -1.87 3.46
CA GLU A 220 5.16 -0.52 3.27
C GLU A 220 4.48 0.13 2.07
N VAL A 221 3.98 1.36 2.25
CA VAL A 221 3.42 2.17 1.16
C VAL A 221 4.54 3.02 0.58
N ILE A 222 4.88 2.80 -0.69
CA ILE A 222 5.92 3.56 -1.40
C ILE A 222 5.33 4.81 -2.03
N TYR A 223 4.19 4.70 -2.70
CA TYR A 223 3.43 5.84 -3.22
C TYR A 223 1.93 5.63 -2.97
N GLY A 224 1.18 6.73 -2.86
CA GLY A 224 -0.24 6.69 -2.56
C GLY A 224 -0.52 6.48 -1.07
N ARG A 225 -1.74 6.04 -0.77
CA ARG A 225 -2.25 5.80 0.57
C ARG A 225 -3.08 4.52 0.59
N LYS A 226 -2.94 3.74 1.65
CA LYS A 226 -3.68 2.49 1.81
C LYS A 226 -4.35 2.44 3.18
N ARG A 227 -5.67 2.34 3.19
CA ARG A 227 -6.46 2.11 4.40
C ARG A 227 -6.50 0.64 4.73
N TRP A 228 -6.24 0.33 5.99
CA TRP A 228 -6.27 -1.01 6.55
C TRP A 228 -7.41 -1.15 7.55
N PHE A 229 -8.01 -2.33 7.56
CA PHE A 229 -9.04 -2.74 8.51
C PHE A 229 -8.59 -4.05 9.15
N LEU A 230 -8.52 -4.09 10.47
CA LEU A 230 -7.83 -5.13 11.23
C LEU A 230 -8.74 -5.65 12.36
N TYR A 231 -8.88 -6.96 12.46
CA TYR A 231 -9.48 -7.63 13.61
C TYR A 231 -8.52 -8.65 14.22
N PRO A 232 -8.53 -8.80 15.56
CA PRO A 232 -7.75 -9.84 16.20
C PRO A 232 -8.30 -11.23 15.82
N PRO A 233 -7.50 -12.31 15.93
CA PRO A 233 -7.86 -13.63 15.43
C PRO A 233 -9.18 -14.19 15.97
N GLU A 234 -9.52 -13.85 17.22
CA GLU A 234 -10.74 -14.28 17.93
C GLU A 234 -12.01 -13.56 17.46
N LYS A 235 -11.90 -12.48 16.68
CA LYS A 235 -13.03 -11.68 16.21
C LYS A 235 -13.18 -11.80 14.70
N THR A 236 -13.95 -12.79 14.26
CA THR A 236 -14.26 -12.99 12.85
C THR A 236 -15.04 -11.79 12.28
N PRO A 237 -14.56 -11.15 11.19
CA PRO A 237 -15.27 -10.05 10.55
C PRO A 237 -16.57 -10.51 9.87
N GLU A 238 -17.58 -9.66 9.85
CA GLU A 238 -18.72 -9.79 8.96
C GLU A 238 -18.34 -9.27 7.56
N PHE A 239 -18.18 -10.17 6.59
CA PHE A 239 -17.92 -9.81 5.20
C PHE A 239 -18.40 -10.91 4.24
N HIS A 240 -18.62 -10.54 2.99
CA HIS A 240 -18.92 -11.49 1.92
C HIS A 240 -17.67 -11.68 1.05
N PRO A 241 -17.16 -12.90 0.86
CA PRO A 241 -15.84 -13.14 0.22
C PRO A 241 -15.76 -12.74 -1.25
N ASN A 242 -16.91 -12.59 -1.92
CA ASN A 242 -17.00 -12.12 -3.31
C ASN A 242 -17.23 -10.61 -3.45
N LYS A 243 -17.43 -9.88 -2.34
CA LYS A 243 -17.56 -8.41 -2.36
C LYS A 243 -16.18 -7.79 -2.19
N THR A 244 -15.94 -6.66 -2.87
CA THR A 244 -14.71 -5.87 -2.69
C THR A 244 -14.68 -5.22 -1.31
N THR A 245 -13.50 -4.82 -0.85
CA THR A 245 -13.38 -3.99 0.36
C THR A 245 -14.13 -2.67 0.21
N LEU A 246 -14.16 -2.08 -0.99
CA LEU A 246 -14.90 -0.85 -1.25
C LEU A 246 -16.41 -1.03 -1.05
N THR A 247 -17.00 -2.08 -1.65
CA THR A 247 -18.42 -2.41 -1.44
C THR A 247 -18.69 -2.72 0.02
N TRP A 248 -17.82 -3.47 0.71
CA TRP A 248 -17.97 -3.72 2.15
C TRP A 248 -17.94 -2.43 2.98
N LEU A 249 -17.05 -1.49 2.65
CA LEU A 249 -16.94 -0.20 3.32
C LEU A 249 -18.19 0.68 3.10
N GLN A 250 -18.85 0.55 1.95
CA GLN A 250 -20.05 1.31 1.61
C GLN A 250 -21.33 0.69 2.19
N ASP A 251 -21.46 -0.64 2.12
CA ASP A 251 -22.71 -1.33 2.43
C ASP A 251 -22.77 -1.86 3.87
N THR A 252 -21.65 -2.40 4.37
CA THR A 252 -21.59 -3.14 5.64
C THR A 252 -20.99 -2.30 6.75
N TYR A 253 -19.85 -1.64 6.53
CA TYR A 253 -19.19 -0.84 7.56
C TYR A 253 -20.12 0.21 8.24
N PRO A 254 -21.02 0.93 7.54
CA PRO A 254 -21.91 1.90 8.18
C PRO A 254 -22.95 1.27 9.11
N THR A 255 -23.30 -0.01 8.92
CA THR A 255 -24.27 -0.74 9.75
C THR A 255 -23.64 -1.31 11.01
N LEU A 256 -22.30 -1.38 11.07
CA LEU A 256 -21.56 -1.87 12.23
C LEU A 256 -21.65 -0.91 13.42
N ALA A 257 -22.07 -1.43 14.57
CA ALA A 257 -21.97 -0.72 15.84
C ALA A 257 -20.51 -0.33 16.15
N PRO A 258 -20.26 0.83 16.79
CA PRO A 258 -18.88 1.29 17.03
C PRO A 258 -17.98 0.27 17.75
N SER A 259 -18.51 -0.53 18.67
CA SER A 259 -17.77 -1.57 19.39
C SER A 259 -17.40 -2.78 18.53
N VAL A 260 -18.14 -3.02 17.44
CA VAL A 260 -17.87 -4.14 16.54
C VAL A 260 -16.99 -3.75 15.36
N ARG A 261 -16.74 -2.46 15.11
CA ARG A 261 -15.86 -1.97 14.03
C ARG A 261 -14.41 -2.49 14.15
N PRO A 262 -13.66 -2.53 13.03
CA PRO A 262 -12.27 -2.95 13.05
C PRO A 262 -11.38 -1.87 13.66
N LEU A 263 -10.16 -2.25 14.04
CA LEU A 263 -9.08 -1.27 14.09
C LEU A 263 -8.83 -0.81 12.65
N GLU A 264 -8.80 0.50 12.42
CA GLU A 264 -8.57 1.03 11.10
C GLU A 264 -7.58 2.17 11.11
N CYS A 265 -6.83 2.28 10.03
CA CYS A 265 -5.91 3.37 9.82
C CYS A 265 -5.50 3.48 8.35
N THR A 266 -5.31 4.70 7.87
CA THR A 266 -4.65 4.96 6.59
C THR A 266 -3.15 5.01 6.81
N VAL A 267 -2.45 4.10 6.14
CA VAL A 267 -0.99 4.01 6.06
C VAL A 267 -0.54 4.93 4.92
N GLN A 268 0.28 5.91 5.28
CA GLN A 268 0.78 6.94 4.39
C GLN A 268 2.07 6.48 3.67
N ALA A 269 2.45 7.17 2.60
CA ALA A 269 3.68 6.88 1.90
C ALA A 269 4.91 7.03 2.83
N GLY A 270 5.77 6.02 2.85
CA GLY A 270 6.92 5.88 3.75
C GLY A 270 6.61 5.22 5.09
N GLU A 271 5.33 4.95 5.40
CA GLU A 271 4.95 4.20 6.60
C GLU A 271 4.88 2.69 6.33
N VAL A 272 5.16 1.90 7.36
CA VAL A 272 5.09 0.44 7.33
C VAL A 272 4.06 -0.05 8.34
N LEU A 273 3.04 -0.78 7.92
CA LEU A 273 2.17 -1.51 8.84
C LEU A 273 2.79 -2.88 9.15
N TYR A 274 2.90 -3.24 10.42
CA TYR A 274 3.04 -4.61 10.87
C TYR A 274 1.68 -5.22 11.25
N PHE A 275 1.41 -6.43 10.79
CA PHE A 275 0.26 -7.24 11.23
C PHE A 275 0.76 -8.58 11.82
N PRO A 276 0.29 -8.99 13.02
CA PRO A 276 0.69 -10.26 13.63
C PRO A 276 0.06 -11.48 12.95
N ASP A 277 0.55 -12.66 13.33
CA ASP A 277 0.02 -13.95 12.86
C ASP A 277 -1.51 -14.04 13.05
N ARG A 278 -2.20 -14.55 12.03
CA ARG A 278 -3.66 -14.80 12.00
C ARG A 278 -4.56 -13.58 12.21
N TRP A 279 -4.03 -12.38 12.24
CA TRP A 279 -4.87 -11.18 12.29
C TRP A 279 -5.67 -11.06 10.99
N TRP A 280 -6.98 -10.94 11.12
CA TRP A 280 -7.85 -10.66 9.99
C TRP A 280 -7.54 -9.27 9.47
N HIS A 281 -7.32 -9.14 8.18
CA HIS A 281 -7.06 -7.86 7.56
C HIS A 281 -7.71 -7.71 6.19
N ALA A 282 -8.25 -6.52 5.94
CA ALA A 282 -8.66 -6.05 4.63
C ALA A 282 -7.93 -4.76 4.30
N THR A 283 -7.74 -4.50 3.01
CA THR A 283 -7.06 -3.30 2.51
C THR A 283 -7.90 -2.56 1.49
N LEU A 284 -7.69 -1.25 1.40
CA LEU A 284 -8.27 -0.38 0.37
C LEU A 284 -7.23 0.68 -0.03
N ASN A 285 -6.86 0.70 -1.30
CA ASN A 285 -6.02 1.75 -1.88
C ASN A 285 -6.89 3.01 -2.05
N LEU A 286 -6.54 4.11 -1.39
CA LEU A 286 -7.29 5.36 -1.49
C LEU A 286 -6.88 6.17 -2.72
N ASP A 287 -5.66 5.95 -3.18
CA ASP A 287 -5.10 6.49 -4.42
C ASP A 287 -4.49 5.35 -5.24
N THR A 288 -4.04 5.65 -6.48
CA THR A 288 -3.08 4.74 -7.14
C THR A 288 -1.87 4.57 -6.23
N SER A 289 -1.64 3.32 -5.81
CA SER A 289 -0.70 3.00 -4.75
C SER A 289 0.35 2.03 -5.22
N VAL A 290 1.61 2.31 -4.87
CA VAL A 290 2.75 1.40 -5.03
C VAL A 290 3.19 0.97 -3.64
N PHE A 291 3.35 -0.32 -3.42
CA PHE A 291 3.62 -0.87 -2.10
C PHE A 291 4.43 -2.15 -2.19
N ILE A 292 5.05 -2.52 -1.07
CA ILE A 292 5.76 -3.79 -0.94
C ILE A 292 5.43 -4.39 0.42
N SER A 293 5.20 -5.71 0.44
CA SER A 293 4.96 -6.47 1.65
C SER A 293 6.10 -7.45 1.88
N THR A 294 6.47 -7.66 3.13
CA THR A 294 7.42 -8.69 3.58
C THR A 294 6.66 -9.67 4.45
N PHE A 295 6.40 -10.87 3.93
CA PHE A 295 5.78 -11.94 4.68
C PHE A 295 6.83 -12.71 5.46
N LEU A 296 6.48 -13.07 6.70
CA LEU A 296 7.30 -13.88 7.59
C LEU A 296 6.68 -15.28 7.69
N GLY A 297 7.15 -16.20 6.84
CA GLY A 297 6.58 -17.54 6.66
C GLY A 297 7.49 -18.68 7.09
#